data_AF-A0A4D6M261-F1
#
_entry.id   AF-A0A4D6M261-F1
#
_cell.length_a   1.000
_cell.length_b   1.000
_cell.length_c   1.000
_cell.angle_alpha   90.00
_cell.angle_beta   90.00
_cell.angle_gamma   90.00
#
_symmetry.space_group_name_H-M   'P 1'
#
loop_
_entity.id
_entity.type
_entity.pdbx_description
1 polymer ?
#
loop_
_entity_poly.entity_id
_entity_poly.type
_entity_poly.pdbx_seq_one_letter_code
_entity_poly.pdbx_strand_id
1 'polypeptide(L)' 'MVVAEHVDVLPLTFVVHLLAIPAIVLVLVWSIHFRGGLSFNSSNKSLLFNA' A
#
# COMPACT_ATOMS: atom_id res chain seq x y z
N MET A 1 -17.35 -29.51 25.81
CA MET A 1 -16.21 -29.51 24.88
C MET A 1 -16.48 -28.42 23.86
N VAL A 2 -15.80 -27.27 23.94
CA VAL A 2 -15.93 -26.21 22.93
C VAL A 2 -14.95 -26.56 21.81
N VAL A 3 -15.47 -26.85 20.62
CA VAL A 3 -14.65 -27.03 19.42
C VAL A 3 -14.26 -25.63 18.95
N ALA A 4 -12.97 -25.31 19.01
CA ALA A 4 -12.47 -24.13 18.32
C ALA A 4 -12.53 -24.41 16.82
N GLU A 5 -13.36 -23.67 16.08
CA GLU A 5 -13.37 -23.73 14.62
C GLU A 5 -12.04 -23.19 14.07
N HIS A 6 -11.37 -23.98 13.25
CA HIS A 6 -10.22 -23.53 12.48
C HIS A 6 -10.73 -22.74 11.25
N VAL A 7 -10.71 -21.41 11.33
CA VAL A 7 -11.01 -20.54 10.19
C VAL A 7 -9.82 -20.54 9.24
N ASP A 8 -10.02 -20.97 8.00
CA ASP A 8 -9.00 -20.87 6.97
C ASP A 8 -8.78 -19.39 6.59
N VAL A 9 -7.57 -18.90 6.82
CA VAL A 9 -7.15 -17.51 6.58
C VAL A 9 -6.60 -17.28 5.18
N LEU A 10 -6.42 -18.35 4.38
CA LEU A 10 -5.90 -18.25 3.03
C LEU A 10 -6.77 -17.36 2.12
N PRO A 11 -8.12 -17.49 2.09
CA PRO A 11 -8.95 -16.63 1.24
C PRO A 11 -8.83 -15.15 1.60
N LEU A 12 -8.81 -14.84 2.90
CA LEU A 12 -8.64 -13.47 3.38
C LEU A 12 -7.29 -12.88 2.96
N THR A 13 -6.23 -13.69 3.05
CA THR A 13 -4.89 -13.28 2.64
C THR A 13 -4.87 -12.86 1.17
N PHE A 14 -5.50 -13.61 0.27
CA PHE A 14 -5.59 -13.24 -1.15
C PHE A 14 -6.36 -11.95 -1.37
N VAL A 15 -7.50 -11.75 -0.68
CA VAL A 15 -8.29 -10.51 -0.79
C VAL A 15 -7.48 -9.30 -0.34
N VAL A 16 -6.76 -9.42 0.79
CA VAL A 16 -5.91 -8.33 1.30
C VAL A 16 -4.82 -7.98 0.30
N HIS A 17 -4.13 -8.97 -0.28
CA HIS A 17 -3.08 -8.70 -1.27
C HIS A 17 -3.65 -8.12 -2.58
N LEU A 18 -4.81 -8.61 -3.01
CA LEU A 18 -5.50 -8.12 -4.19
C LEU A 18 -5.89 -6.64 -4.05
N LEU A 19 -6.17 -6.15 -2.84
CA LEU A 19 -6.46 -4.74 -2.59
C LEU A 19 -5.19 -3.92 -2.30
N ALA A 20 -4.22 -4.50 -1.57
CA ALA A 20 -2.99 -3.82 -1.19
C ALA A 20 -2.11 -3.50 -2.41
N ILE A 21 -1.98 -4.44 -3.36
CA ILE A 21 -1.12 -4.25 -4.54
C ILE A 21 -1.62 -3.07 -5.39
N PRO A 22 -2.89 -2.98 -5.82
CA PRO A 22 -3.41 -1.81 -6.52
C PRO A 22 -3.31 -0.53 -5.71
N ALA A 23 -3.58 -0.57 -4.39
CA ALA A 23 -3.45 0.63 -3.55
C ALA A 23 -2.01 1.18 -3.56
N ILE A 24 -1.01 0.31 -3.45
CA ILE A 24 0.40 0.69 -3.55
C ILE A 24 0.70 1.26 -4.94
N VAL A 25 0.26 0.60 -6.00
CA VAL A 25 0.48 1.07 -7.39
C VAL A 25 -0.15 2.45 -7.60
N LEU A 26 -1.38 2.67 -7.12
CA LEU A 26 -2.08 3.94 -7.25
C LEU A 26 -1.35 5.06 -6.50
N VAL A 27 -0.86 4.79 -5.28
CA VAL A 27 -0.07 5.77 -4.52
C VAL A 27 1.25 6.09 -5.21
N LEU A 28 1.93 5.09 -5.77
CA LEU A 28 3.17 5.30 -6.53
C LEU A 28 2.93 6.10 -7.81
N VAL A 29 1.91 5.76 -8.59
CA VAL A 29 1.51 6.53 -9.78
C VAL A 29 1.17 7.96 -9.38
N TRP A 30 0.44 8.16 -8.29
CA TRP A 30 0.11 9.49 -7.79
C TRP A 30 1.33 10.30 -7.40
N SER A 31 2.22 9.75 -6.56
CA SER A 31 3.42 10.43 -6.11
C SER A 31 4.41 10.71 -7.25
N ILE A 32 4.61 9.75 -8.15
CA ILE A 32 5.64 9.84 -9.21
C ILE A 32 5.12 10.61 -10.42
N HIS A 33 3.96 10.24 -10.97
CA HIS A 33 3.47 10.82 -12.22
C HIS A 33 2.78 12.17 -11.99
N PHE A 34 1.92 12.26 -10.97
CA PHE A 34 1.11 13.46 -10.77
C PHE A 34 1.74 14.50 -9.81
N ARG A 35 2.54 14.07 -8.82
CA ARG A 35 3.13 14.97 -7.81
C ARG A 35 4.63 15.25 -7.98
N GLY A 36 5.24 14.77 -9.06
CA GLY A 36 6.60 15.13 -9.44
C GLY A 36 7.72 14.31 -8.79
N GLY A 37 7.39 13.19 -8.13
CA GLY A 37 8.39 12.24 -7.63
C GLY A 37 8.49 12.16 -6.11
N LEU A 38 9.55 11.48 -5.68
CA LEU A 38 9.88 11.12 -4.30
C LEU A 38 11.32 11.54 -4.06
N SER A 39 11.60 12.29 -3.00
CA SER A 39 12.98 12.60 -2.63
C SER A 39 13.14 12.74 -1.12
N PHE A 40 14.05 11.95 -0.55
CA PHE A 40 14.40 11.99 0.88
C PHE A 40 15.33 13.17 1.23
N ASN A 41 15.87 13.87 0.24
CA ASN A 41 16.66 15.08 0.43
C ASN A 41 16.40 16.05 -0.73
N SER A 42 15.59 17.07 -0.47
CA SER A 42 15.22 18.10 -1.44
C SER A 42 14.89 19.40 -0.72
N SER A 43 15.18 20.53 -1.37
CA SER A 43 14.69 21.85 -0.92
C SER A 43 13.18 22.01 -1.17
N ASN A 44 12.61 21.20 -2.08
CA ASN A 44 11.18 21.16 -2.33
C ASN A 44 10.48 20.20 -1.36
N LYS A 45 9.77 20.78 -0.38
CA LYS A 45 9.07 20.05 0.68
C LYS A 45 7.97 19.13 0.17
N SER A 46 7.39 19.40 -0.99
CA SER A 46 6.38 18.53 -1.59
C SER A 46 6.96 17.16 -1.97
N LEU A 47 8.24 17.09 -2.35
CA LEU A 47 8.89 15.81 -2.71
C LEU A 47 9.28 14.98 -1.48
N LEU A 48 9.56 15.62 -0.34
CA LEU A 48 9.74 14.91 0.93
C LEU A 48 8.42 14.36 1.44
N PHE A 49 7.32 15.11 1.32
CA PHE A 49 6.01 14.64 1.78
C PHE A 49 5.50 13.44 0.98
N ASN A 50 5.91 13.31 -0.28
CA ASN A 50 5.51 12.19 -1.12
C ASN A 50 6.21 10.87 -0.72
N ALA A 51 7.39 10.94 -0.10
CA ALA A 51 8.32 9.83 0.14
C ALA A 51 8.14 9.22 1.54
#